data_AF-B4SAC2-F1
#
_entry.id   AF-B4SAC2-F1
#
_cell.length_a   1.000
_cell.length_b   1.000
_cell.length_c   1.000
_cell.angle_alpha   90.00
_cell.angle_beta   90.00
_cell.angle_gamma   90.00
#
_symmetry.space_group_name_H-M   'P 1'
#
loop_
_entity.id
_entity.type
_entity.pdbx_description
1 polymer ?
#
loop_
_entity_poly.entity_id
_entity_poly.type
_entity_poly.pdbx_seq_one_letter_code
_entity_poly.pdbx_strand_id
1 'polypeptide(L)' 'MTAIVIEVDEKVAQTFSQVSADKKNKLQLLLTLRLQELMSIPERSLTDIMDEIGRYAEAQGMTPELLASLLNEK' A
#
# COMPACT_ATOMS: atom_id res chain seq x y z
N MET A 1 -17.90 3.99 -12.60
CA MET A 1 -17.00 5.10 -12.23
C MET A 1 -17.42 5.56 -10.86
N THR A 2 -16.51 5.58 -9.89
CA THR A 2 -16.79 6.06 -8.54
C THR A 2 -15.99 7.35 -8.34
N ALA A 3 -16.63 8.40 -7.85
CA ALA A 3 -15.99 9.68 -7.60
C ALA A 3 -15.82 9.89 -6.09
N ILE A 4 -14.67 10.46 -5.71
CA ILE A 4 -14.42 10.97 -4.36
C ILE A 4 -14.26 12.48 -4.44
N VAL A 5 -14.65 13.18 -3.38
CA VAL A 5 -14.40 14.62 -3.24
C VAL A 5 -13.08 14.78 -2.49
N ILE A 6 -12.15 15.52 -3.08
CA ILE A 6 -10.85 15.83 -2.47
C ILE A 6 -10.77 17.35 -2.37
N GLU A 7 -10.56 17.86 -1.16
CA GLU A 7 -10.28 19.26 -0.95
C GLU A 7 -8.89 19.60 -1.47
N VAL A 8 -8.80 20.69 -2.24
CA VAL A 8 -7.57 21.18 -2.85
C VAL A 8 -7.53 22.71 -2.73
N ASP A 9 -6.36 23.31 -2.94
CA ASP A 9 -6.23 24.76 -2.98
C ASP A 9 -7.18 25.38 -4.02
N GLU A 10 -7.75 26.53 -3.68
CA GLU A 10 -8.72 27.25 -4.53
C GLU A 10 -8.18 27.47 -5.95
N LYS A 11 -6.91 27.88 -6.07
CA LYS A 11 -6.25 28.10 -7.36
C LYS A 11 -6.19 26.82 -8.21
N VAL A 12 -5.99 25.67 -7.59
CA VAL A 12 -5.96 24.37 -8.27
C VAL A 12 -7.36 24.02 -8.75
N ALA A 13 -8.39 24.19 -7.92
CA ALA A 13 -9.78 23.95 -8.30
C ALA A 13 -10.21 24.82 -9.50
N GLN A 14 -9.92 26.12 -9.44
CA GLN A 14 -10.21 27.05 -10.54
C GLN A 14 -9.49 26.65 -11.82
N THR A 15 -8.17 26.40 -11.76
CA THR A 15 -7.38 26.03 -12.94
C THR A 15 -7.85 24.70 -13.52
N PHE A 16 -8.10 23.69 -12.68
CA PHE A 16 -8.59 22.39 -13.12
C PHE A 16 -9.94 22.50 -13.82
N SER A 17 -10.86 23.35 -13.33
CA SER A 17 -12.17 23.56 -13.93
C SER A 17 -12.10 24.13 -15.36
N GLN A 18 -11.06 24.89 -15.67
CA GLN A 18 -10.90 25.64 -16.92
C GLN A 18 -10.07 24.90 -18.00
N VAL A 19 -9.34 23.84 -17.65
CA VAL A 19 -8.56 23.08 -18.64
C VAL A 19 -9.46 22.23 -19.55
N SER A 20 -8.93 21.86 -20.73
CA SER A 20 -9.61 21.00 -21.70
C SER A 20 -9.96 19.62 -21.12
N ALA A 21 -10.98 18.98 -21.69
CA ALA A 21 -11.40 17.63 -21.28
C ALA A 21 -10.27 16.60 -21.37
N ASP A 22 -9.46 16.65 -22.43
CA ASP A 22 -8.28 15.78 -22.58
C ASP A 22 -7.27 15.98 -21.44
N LYS A 23 -7.02 17.23 -21.05
CA LYS A 23 -6.10 17.53 -19.96
C LYS A 23 -6.68 17.12 -18.60
N LYS A 24 -7.99 17.29 -18.37
CA LYS A 24 -8.69 16.78 -17.18
C LYS A 24 -8.54 15.27 -17.06
N ASN A 25 -8.76 14.53 -18.15
CA ASN A 25 -8.64 13.07 -18.15
C ASN A 25 -7.21 12.60 -17.82
N LYS A 26 -6.19 13.24 -18.41
CA LYS A 26 -4.78 12.94 -18.11
C LYS A 26 -4.44 13.20 -16.64
N LEU A 27 -4.91 14.32 -16.08
CA LEU A 27 -4.71 14.66 -14.68
C LEU A 27 -5.45 13.70 -13.73
N GLN A 28 -6.67 13.27 -14.07
CA GLN A 28 -7.42 12.27 -13.31
C GLN A 28 -6.70 10.92 -13.28
N LEU A 29 -6.15 10.48 -14.43
CA LEU A 29 -5.36 9.26 -14.49
C LEU A 29 -4.11 9.35 -13.61
N LEU A 30 -3.37 10.45 -13.72
CA LEU A 30 -2.19 10.69 -12.88
C LEU A 30 -2.53 10.66 -11.39
N LEU A 31 -3.61 11.36 -10.99
CA LEU A 31 -4.07 11.37 -9.60
C LEU A 31 -4.45 9.97 -9.12
N THR A 32 -5.14 9.19 -9.96
CA THR A 32 -5.52 7.81 -9.64
C THR A 32 -4.30 6.94 -9.37
N LEU A 33 -3.29 7.00 -10.25
CA LEU A 33 -2.05 6.24 -10.10
C LEU A 33 -1.30 6.62 -8.82
N ARG A 34 -1.27 7.92 -8.47
CA ARG A 34 -0.61 8.38 -7.24
C ARG A 34 -1.37 7.97 -5.98
N LEU A 35 -2.70 8.07 -5.99
CA LEU A 35 -3.52 7.59 -4.87
C LEU A 35 -3.35 6.09 -4.68
N GLN A 36 -3.34 5.32 -5.77
CA GLN A 36 -3.05 3.89 -5.71
C GLN A 36 -1.68 3.62 -5.12
N GLU A 37 -0.61 4.26 -5.60
CA GLU A 37 0.76 4.08 -5.07
C GLU A 37 0.84 4.39 -3.57
N LEU A 38 0.28 5.52 -3.15
CA LEU A 38 0.32 5.97 -1.75
C LEU A 38 -0.56 5.11 -0.83
N MET A 39 -1.65 4.57 -1.34
CA MET A 39 -2.56 3.68 -0.61
C MET A 39 -2.13 2.20 -0.72
N SER A 40 -1.20 1.88 -1.62
CA SER A 40 -0.63 0.53 -1.80
C SER A 40 0.53 0.24 -0.84
N ILE A 41 0.69 1.02 0.23
CA ILE A 41 1.46 0.56 1.38
C ILE A 41 0.78 -0.74 1.83
N PRO A 42 1.47 -1.89 1.83
CA PRO A 42 0.86 -3.08 2.38
C PRO A 42 0.51 -2.76 3.83
N GLU A 43 -0.77 -2.82 4.18
CA GLU A 43 -1.27 -2.77 5.57
C GLU A 43 -0.71 -3.91 6.45
N ARG A 44 0.19 -4.74 5.91
CA ARG A 44 0.84 -5.79 6.67
C ARG A 44 1.87 -5.14 7.57
N SER A 45 1.53 -5.05 8.84
CA SER A 45 2.49 -4.75 9.88
C SER A 45 3.65 -5.75 9.79
N LEU A 46 4.81 -5.36 10.32
CA LEU A 46 5.92 -6.31 10.48
C LEU A 46 5.46 -7.57 11.21
N THR A 47 4.55 -7.43 12.17
CA THR A 47 3.92 -8.54 12.88
C THR A 47 3.16 -9.47 11.95
N ASP A 48 2.32 -8.96 11.04
CA ASP A 48 1.58 -9.79 10.07
C ASP A 48 2.52 -10.60 9.18
N ILE A 49 3.64 -9.98 8.79
CA ILE A 49 4.69 -10.62 7.98
C ILE A 49 5.42 -11.70 8.80
N MET A 50 5.78 -11.40 10.05
CA MET A 50 6.44 -12.35 10.95
C MET A 50 5.54 -13.55 11.27
N ASP A 51 4.26 -13.32 11.48
CA ASP A 51 3.27 -14.38 11.74
C ASP A 51 3.07 -15.27 10.52
N GLU A 52 3.07 -14.71 9.32
CA GLU A 52 3.04 -15.48 8.07
C GLU A 52 4.28 -16.35 7.90
N ILE A 53 5.47 -15.79 8.14
CA ILE A 53 6.74 -16.52 8.09
C ILE A 53 6.76 -17.63 9.15
N GLY A 54 6.26 -17.36 10.35
CA GLY A 54 6.14 -18.35 11.44
C GLY A 54 5.25 -19.52 11.03
N ARG A 55 4.03 -19.25 10.55
CA ARG A 55 3.11 -20.30 10.06
C ARG A 55 3.70 -21.12 8.92
N TYR A 56 4.38 -20.46 7.98
CA TYR A 56 5.06 -21.14 6.88
C TYR A 56 6.17 -22.07 7.39
N ALA A 57 7.01 -21.59 8.30
CA ALA A 57 8.09 -22.37 8.89
C ALA A 57 7.56 -23.60 9.65
N GLU A 58 6.53 -23.42 10.49
CA GLU A 58 5.87 -24.52 11.20
C GLU A 58 5.34 -25.58 10.23
N ALA A 59 4.70 -25.16 9.13
CA ALA A 59 4.21 -26.07 8.09
C ALA A 59 5.35 -26.83 7.37
N GLN A 60 6.58 -26.31 7.40
CA GLN A 60 7.78 -26.99 6.90
C GLN A 60 8.48 -27.85 7.97
N GLY A 61 7.90 -27.98 9.17
CA GLY A 61 8.46 -28.77 10.27
C GLY A 61 9.41 -28.00 11.18
N MET A 62 9.47 -26.67 11.07
CA MET A 62 10.16 -25.82 12.05
C MET A 62 9.36 -25.82 13.35
N THR A 63 9.75 -26.63 14.32
CA THR A 63 9.11 -26.58 15.65
C THR A 63 9.70 -25.46 16.50
N PRO A 64 8.98 -24.94 17.51
CA PRO A 64 9.50 -23.93 18.43
C PRO A 64 10.82 -24.34 19.10
N GLU A 65 10.98 -25.62 19.41
CA GLU A 65 12.18 -26.18 20.05
C GLU A 65 13.38 -26.16 19.10
N LEU A 66 13.17 -26.52 17.82
CA LEU A 66 14.21 -26.47 16.79
C LEU A 66 14.63 -25.03 16.50
N LEU A 67 13.67 -24.11 16.42
CA LEU A 67 13.96 -22.70 16.26
C LEU A 67 14.76 -22.17 17.46
N ALA A 68 14.37 -22.54 18.68
CA ALA A 68 15.10 -22.17 19.88
C ALA A 68 16.51 -22.75 19.92
N SER A 69 16.74 -23.98 19.42
CA SER A 69 18.09 -24.53 19.34
C SER A 69 18.95 -23.77 18.33
N LEU A 70 18.40 -23.44 17.15
CA LEU A 70 19.12 -22.69 16.10
C LEU A 70 19.48 -21.26 16.55
N LEU A 71 18.59 -20.59 17.29
CA LEU A 71 18.84 -19.23 17.78
C LEU A 71 19.83 -19.18 18.96
N ASN A 72 20.00 -20.30 19.66
CA ASN A 72 20.93 -20.42 20.79
C ASN A 72 22.28 -21.03 20.38
N GLU A 73 22.44 -21.50 19.14
CA GLU A 73 23.74 -21.81 18.56
C GLU A 73 24.50 -20.50 18.33
N LYS A 74 25.62 -20.32 19.05
CA LYS A 74 26.52 -19.18 18.92
C LYS A 74 27.56 -19.41 17.83
#